data_AF-A0A366WQZ0-F1
#
_entry.id   AF-A0A366WQZ0-F1
#
_cell.length_a   1.000
_cell.length_b   1.000
_cell.length_c   1.000
_cell.angle_alpha   90.00
_cell.angle_beta   90.00
_cell.angle_gamma   90.00
#
_symmetry.space_group_name_H-M   'P 1'
#
loop_
_entity.id
_entity.type
_entity.pdbx_description
1 polymer ?
#
loop_
_entity_poly.entity_id
_entity_poly.type
_entity_poly.pdbx_seq_one_letter_code
_entity_poly.pdbx_strand_id
1 'polypeptide(L)'
;MFGGRRPIVLDLDNDGVEIRYGSFVFFDKDGDGDQEQTSWAAPDDGFLVLDLDADGTRGSGDGKIDQVRELAFWLWGAEGDTDLQALARAFDDNNDNILNAQDAVWSDLKIWQDLGQDGETDIGELKTLSAWGITQINLTYDDKSTYSDTTDDITVFGNRLHGLASFSRDGSALTELGNLQTDGSYLVEGGVGDMTLSYNTLGWRRTPTDIGYSIEFESGAVQHYAVLGGSDSATLDLVAGWLDGASGNNEANTLTASGHTRSVVIAGGAGNDVVFFDHADINGINAHISGGAGIDTAIYTDTTGLSFDLY
;
A
#
# COMPACT_ATOMS: atom_id res chain seq x y z
N MET A 1 13.69 5.46 -15.86
CA MET A 1 12.48 6.29 -16.04
C MET A 1 11.56 5.89 -14.92
N PHE A 2 11.16 6.81 -14.04
CA PHE A 2 10.12 6.52 -13.05
C PHE A 2 8.79 6.51 -13.82
N GLY A 3 8.29 5.34 -14.16
CA GLY A 3 7.05 5.18 -14.91
C GLY A 3 5.86 5.30 -13.97
N GLY A 4 5.66 6.47 -13.34
CA GLY A 4 4.64 6.65 -12.31
C GLY A 4 3.28 6.11 -12.78
N ARG A 5 2.64 5.32 -11.92
CA ARG A 5 1.31 4.78 -12.21
C ARG A 5 0.25 5.74 -11.70
N ARG A 6 -0.84 5.80 -12.46
CA ARG A 6 -1.87 6.82 -12.38
C ARG A 6 -2.98 6.29 -11.50
N PRO A 7 -3.40 7.05 -10.47
CA PRO A 7 -4.70 6.86 -9.85
C PRO A 7 -5.54 8.14 -9.95
N ILE A 8 -6.82 8.03 -9.58
CA ILE A 8 -7.69 9.18 -9.30
C ILE A 8 -7.82 9.32 -7.78
N VAL A 9 -7.53 10.51 -7.25
CA VAL A 9 -7.68 10.83 -5.83
C VAL A 9 -8.85 11.80 -5.66
N LEU A 10 -9.72 11.54 -4.69
CA LEU A 10 -10.82 12.43 -4.33
C LEU A 10 -10.49 13.17 -3.04
N ASP A 11 -10.72 14.48 -3.09
CA ASP A 11 -10.78 15.36 -1.93
C ASP A 11 -12.07 15.06 -1.15
N LEU A 12 -11.95 14.60 0.09
CA LEU A 12 -13.09 14.17 0.90
C LEU A 12 -13.43 15.13 2.04
N ASP A 13 -12.67 16.22 2.23
CA ASP A 13 -12.86 17.20 3.31
C ASP A 13 -12.83 18.67 2.84
N ASN A 14 -12.73 18.88 1.53
CA ASN A 14 -12.84 20.13 0.78
C ASN A 14 -11.71 21.12 1.12
N ASP A 15 -10.49 20.64 1.26
CA ASP A 15 -9.29 21.49 1.37
C ASP A 15 -8.24 21.29 0.25
N GLY A 16 -8.58 20.46 -0.73
CA GLY A 16 -7.82 20.16 -1.93
C GLY A 16 -7.36 18.70 -1.97
N VAL A 17 -6.91 18.24 -3.14
CA VAL A 17 -6.35 16.89 -3.26
C VAL A 17 -4.96 16.83 -2.64
N GLU A 18 -4.79 15.94 -1.67
CA GLU A 18 -3.59 15.78 -0.87
C GLU A 18 -2.92 14.41 -1.07
N ILE A 19 -1.59 14.44 -1.15
CA ILE A 19 -0.76 13.24 -1.26
C ILE A 19 0.38 13.27 -0.24
N ARG A 20 0.78 12.09 0.21
CA ARG A 20 1.98 11.87 1.02
C ARG A 20 3.08 11.27 0.17
N TYR A 21 4.26 11.90 0.25
CA TYR A 21 5.50 11.41 -0.33
C TYR A 21 6.40 10.84 0.78
N GLY A 22 7.08 9.73 0.50
CA GLY A 22 8.01 9.11 1.45
C GLY A 22 7.33 8.42 2.63
N SER A 23 6.03 8.12 2.53
CA SER A 23 5.32 7.22 3.44
C SER A 23 5.84 5.77 3.28
N PHE A 24 5.69 4.96 4.32
CA PHE A 24 5.98 3.51 4.28
C PHE A 24 4.76 2.73 3.78
N VAL A 25 4.16 3.19 2.70
CA VAL A 25 3.06 2.49 2.02
C VAL A 25 3.62 1.70 0.85
N PHE A 26 3.23 0.43 0.75
CA PHE A 26 3.65 -0.48 -0.29
C PHE A 26 2.42 -1.00 -1.02
N PHE A 27 2.48 -1.02 -2.35
CA PHE A 27 1.42 -1.56 -3.18
C PHE A 27 2.05 -2.15 -4.42
N ASP A 28 1.47 -3.23 -4.97
CA ASP A 28 1.87 -3.76 -6.27
C ASP A 28 1.38 -2.79 -7.34
N LYS A 29 2.14 -1.71 -7.51
CA LYS A 29 1.85 -0.72 -8.54
C LYS A 29 2.05 -1.41 -9.85
N ASP A 30 3.02 -2.31 -9.94
CA ASP A 30 3.52 -2.89 -11.15
C ASP A 30 2.62 -3.96 -11.82
N GLY A 31 1.80 -4.63 -11.02
CA GLY A 31 1.08 -5.85 -11.38
C GLY A 31 2.01 -7.03 -11.67
N ASP A 32 3.27 -7.01 -11.20
CA ASP A 32 4.21 -8.12 -11.35
C ASP A 32 4.28 -9.02 -10.09
N GLY A 33 3.54 -8.64 -9.05
CA GLY A 33 3.39 -9.38 -7.80
C GLY A 33 4.42 -9.01 -6.73
N ASP A 34 5.29 -8.04 -7.00
CA ASP A 34 6.11 -7.37 -5.99
C ASP A 34 5.43 -6.06 -5.54
N GLN A 35 5.65 -5.62 -4.30
CA GLN A 35 5.08 -4.39 -3.78
C GLN A 35 6.15 -3.29 -3.72
N GLU A 36 5.87 -2.14 -4.34
CA GLU A 36 6.77 -1.00 -4.37
C GLU A 36 6.35 0.04 -3.34
N GLN A 37 7.34 0.64 -2.68
CA GLN A 37 7.08 1.83 -1.91
C GLN A 37 6.57 2.93 -2.84
N THR A 38 5.45 3.54 -2.49
CA THR A 38 4.77 4.52 -3.34
C THR A 38 4.36 5.75 -2.55
N SER A 39 4.27 6.89 -3.23
CA SER A 39 3.45 8.00 -2.72
C SER A 39 1.99 7.55 -2.66
N TRP A 40 1.23 8.21 -1.80
CA TRP A 40 -0.11 7.77 -1.43
C TRP A 40 -1.06 8.94 -1.26
N ALA A 41 -2.38 8.69 -1.29
CA ALA A 41 -3.36 9.69 -0.88
C ALA A 41 -3.19 9.99 0.62
N ALA A 42 -3.38 11.24 1.02
CA ALA A 42 -3.45 11.58 2.44
C ALA A 42 -4.65 10.86 3.11
N PRO A 43 -4.61 10.60 4.43
CA PRO A 43 -5.68 9.84 5.11
C PRO A 43 -7.03 10.58 5.14
N ASP A 44 -7.02 11.89 4.91
CA ASP A 44 -8.16 12.78 4.74
C ASP A 44 -8.92 12.45 3.45
N ASP A 45 -8.18 12.08 2.42
CA ASP A 45 -8.60 11.84 1.05
C ASP A 45 -8.78 10.35 0.76
N GLY A 46 -9.17 10.01 -0.47
CA GLY A 46 -9.28 8.62 -0.88
C GLY A 46 -9.07 8.38 -2.37
N PHE A 47 -8.68 7.16 -2.70
CA PHE A 47 -8.61 6.73 -4.09
C PHE A 47 -10.01 6.39 -4.61
N LEU A 48 -10.32 6.81 -5.83
CA LEU A 48 -11.36 6.15 -6.60
C LEU A 48 -10.85 4.77 -6.97
N VAL A 49 -11.61 3.73 -6.66
CA VAL A 49 -11.24 2.35 -6.96
C VAL A 49 -12.41 1.60 -7.59
N LEU A 50 -12.08 0.62 -8.40
CA LEU A 50 -13.00 -0.41 -8.90
C LEU A 50 -12.77 -1.68 -8.10
N ASP A 51 -13.66 -2.03 -7.17
CA ASP A 51 -13.53 -3.23 -6.32
C ASP A 51 -13.86 -4.47 -7.14
N LEU A 52 -12.82 -5.25 -7.50
CA LEU A 52 -12.94 -6.44 -8.32
C LEU A 52 -13.18 -7.67 -7.45
N ASP A 53 -13.75 -8.71 -8.04
CA ASP A 53 -13.76 -10.02 -7.39
C ASP A 53 -12.32 -10.58 -7.37
N ALA A 54 -12.05 -11.53 -6.46
CA ALA A 54 -10.71 -12.12 -6.27
C ALA A 54 -10.10 -12.79 -7.52
N ASP A 55 -10.90 -13.06 -8.56
CA ASP A 55 -10.42 -13.58 -9.85
C ASP A 55 -10.14 -12.48 -10.89
N GLY A 56 -10.21 -11.21 -10.47
CA GLY A 56 -9.98 -10.02 -11.27
C GLY A 56 -11.14 -9.64 -12.19
N THR A 57 -12.32 -10.25 -12.01
CA THR A 57 -13.53 -9.90 -12.76
C THR A 57 -14.36 -8.84 -12.05
N ARG A 58 -15.17 -8.10 -12.82
CA ARG A 58 -16.16 -7.17 -12.25
C ARG A 58 -17.32 -7.96 -11.66
N GLY A 59 -17.77 -7.57 -10.48
CA GLY A 59 -18.83 -8.26 -9.77
C GLY A 59 -19.29 -7.50 -8.53
N SER A 60 -19.37 -8.20 -7.40
CA SER A 60 -19.74 -7.55 -6.13
C SER A 60 -18.55 -6.91 -5.43
N GLY A 61 -17.34 -7.22 -5.90
CA GLY A 61 -16.10 -6.89 -5.22
C GLY A 61 -15.82 -7.90 -4.11
N ASP A 62 -14.55 -8.21 -3.88
CA ASP A 62 -14.13 -9.01 -2.73
C ASP A 62 -13.85 -8.17 -1.48
N GLY A 63 -13.91 -6.84 -1.63
CA GLY A 63 -13.73 -5.88 -0.54
C GLY A 63 -12.28 -5.64 -0.19
N LYS A 64 -11.34 -6.07 -1.02
CA LYS A 64 -9.92 -5.80 -0.90
C LYS A 64 -9.43 -5.11 -2.15
N ILE A 65 -8.65 -4.08 -1.94
CA ILE A 65 -7.99 -3.40 -3.04
C ILE A 65 -6.54 -3.88 -3.03
N ASP A 66 -6.26 -4.94 -3.78
CA ASP A 66 -4.94 -5.59 -3.84
C ASP A 66 -4.47 -5.87 -5.29
N GLN A 67 -5.26 -5.48 -6.28
CA GLN A 67 -4.94 -5.63 -7.69
C GLN A 67 -4.70 -4.26 -8.33
N VAL A 68 -3.64 -4.14 -9.13
CA VAL A 68 -3.32 -2.90 -9.85
C VAL A 68 -4.48 -2.34 -10.69
N ARG A 69 -5.32 -3.22 -11.27
CA ARG A 69 -6.46 -2.83 -12.12
C ARG A 69 -7.57 -2.12 -11.36
N GLU A 70 -7.55 -2.15 -10.03
CA GLU A 70 -8.56 -1.53 -9.18
C GLU A 70 -8.27 -0.05 -8.94
N LEU A 71 -6.99 0.34 -8.90
CA LEU A 71 -6.58 1.75 -8.79
C LEU A 71 -6.23 2.37 -10.14
N ALA A 72 -5.64 1.58 -11.05
CA ALA A 72 -4.99 2.10 -12.23
C ALA A 72 -5.91 1.98 -13.46
N PHE A 73 -6.80 2.94 -13.61
CA PHE A 73 -7.83 2.97 -14.64
C PHE A 73 -7.27 2.95 -16.07
N TRP A 74 -6.04 3.43 -16.30
CA TRP A 74 -5.37 3.32 -17.60
C TRP A 74 -5.31 1.88 -18.14
N LEU A 75 -5.36 0.85 -17.28
CA LEU A 75 -5.43 -0.57 -17.68
C LEU A 75 -6.78 -0.99 -18.30
N TRP A 76 -7.78 -0.11 -18.22
CA TRP A 76 -9.08 -0.21 -18.88
C TRP A 76 -9.19 0.68 -20.12
N GLY A 77 -8.23 1.60 -20.30
CA GLY A 77 -8.19 2.56 -21.40
C GLY A 77 -7.27 2.18 -22.55
N ALA A 78 -6.86 3.19 -23.33
CA ALA A 78 -5.84 3.06 -24.35
C ALA A 78 -4.44 3.37 -23.79
N GLU A 79 -3.40 2.83 -24.43
CA GLU A 79 -2.02 3.14 -24.06
C GLU A 79 -1.77 4.65 -24.05
N GLY A 80 -1.26 5.16 -22.93
CA GLY A 80 -0.95 6.57 -22.72
C GLY A 80 -2.09 7.41 -22.14
N ASP A 81 -3.32 6.88 -22.05
CA ASP A 81 -4.45 7.57 -21.40
C ASP A 81 -4.12 7.86 -19.92
N THR A 82 -4.48 9.05 -19.43
CA THR A 82 -4.52 9.29 -17.98
C THR A 82 -5.63 8.47 -17.34
N ASP A 83 -5.68 8.40 -16.01
CA ASP A 83 -6.67 7.55 -15.36
C ASP A 83 -8.08 8.13 -15.51
N LEU A 84 -8.25 9.46 -15.45
CA LEU A 84 -9.55 10.09 -15.70
C LEU A 84 -9.99 9.89 -17.15
N GLN A 85 -9.05 10.00 -18.10
CA GLN A 85 -9.32 9.75 -19.52
C GLN A 85 -9.72 8.29 -19.77
N ALA A 86 -9.02 7.34 -19.13
CA ALA A 86 -9.30 5.93 -19.27
C ALA A 86 -10.64 5.54 -18.63
N LEU A 87 -10.95 6.12 -17.47
CA LEU A 87 -12.25 5.98 -16.80
C LEU A 87 -13.37 6.45 -17.74
N ALA A 88 -13.23 7.63 -18.35
CA ALA A 88 -14.19 8.15 -19.31
C ALA A 88 -14.34 7.23 -20.53
N ARG A 89 -13.23 6.78 -21.12
CA ARG A 89 -13.25 5.91 -22.30
C ARG A 89 -13.92 4.56 -22.02
N ALA A 90 -13.65 3.97 -20.87
CA ALA A 90 -14.04 2.60 -20.56
C ALA A 90 -15.46 2.49 -20.01
N PHE A 91 -15.96 3.54 -19.34
CA PHE A 91 -17.12 3.41 -18.48
C PHE A 91 -18.18 4.52 -18.57
N ASP A 92 -17.97 5.56 -19.37
CA ASP A 92 -19.03 6.53 -19.71
C ASP A 92 -19.95 5.91 -20.79
N ASP A 93 -20.94 5.14 -20.34
CA ASP A 93 -21.78 4.32 -21.22
C ASP A 93 -22.66 5.19 -22.12
N ASN A 94 -23.08 6.35 -21.62
CA ASN A 94 -23.99 7.26 -22.31
C ASN A 94 -23.26 8.43 -23.02
N ASN A 95 -21.95 8.57 -22.86
CA ASN A 95 -21.07 9.59 -23.43
C ASN A 95 -21.47 11.03 -23.07
N ASP A 96 -21.92 11.26 -21.84
CA ASP A 96 -22.27 12.60 -21.34
C ASP A 96 -21.12 13.30 -20.60
N ASN A 97 -19.94 12.65 -20.50
CA ASN A 97 -18.76 13.05 -19.74
C ASN A 97 -18.99 13.10 -18.23
N ILE A 98 -19.96 12.33 -17.76
CA ILE A 98 -20.33 12.24 -16.36
C ILE A 98 -20.41 10.77 -15.99
N LEU A 99 -19.72 10.38 -14.93
CA LEU A 99 -19.95 9.09 -14.32
C LEU A 99 -21.02 9.22 -13.24
N ASN A 100 -22.12 8.49 -13.38
CA ASN A 100 -23.22 8.46 -12.42
C ASN A 100 -23.98 7.12 -12.48
N ALA A 101 -25.12 7.02 -11.77
CA ALA A 101 -25.93 5.80 -11.72
C ALA A 101 -26.52 5.31 -13.06
N GLN A 102 -26.37 6.07 -14.15
CA GLN A 102 -26.71 5.64 -15.52
C GLN A 102 -25.63 4.77 -16.16
N ASP A 103 -24.41 4.76 -15.61
CA ASP A 103 -23.29 3.97 -16.08
C ASP A 103 -23.19 2.64 -15.34
N ALA A 104 -22.98 1.55 -16.08
CA ALA A 104 -22.97 0.21 -15.51
C ALA A 104 -21.82 -0.03 -14.53
N VAL A 105 -20.75 0.77 -14.55
CA VAL A 105 -19.64 0.68 -13.60
C VAL A 105 -19.97 1.27 -12.23
N TRP A 106 -20.97 2.14 -12.14
CA TRP A 106 -21.17 3.00 -10.98
C TRP A 106 -21.35 2.25 -9.66
N SER A 107 -22.02 1.09 -9.69
CA SER A 107 -22.20 0.24 -8.51
C SER A 107 -20.93 -0.45 -8.02
N ASP A 108 -19.95 -0.60 -8.91
CA ASP A 108 -18.71 -1.33 -8.67
C ASP A 108 -17.63 -0.39 -8.11
N LEU A 109 -17.81 0.93 -8.30
CA LEU A 109 -16.91 1.95 -7.82
C LEU A 109 -17.06 2.22 -6.32
N LYS A 110 -15.91 2.39 -5.67
CA LYS A 110 -15.79 2.71 -4.25
C LYS A 110 -14.72 3.78 -4.05
N ILE A 111 -14.70 4.32 -2.84
CA ILE A 111 -13.62 5.16 -2.35
C ILE A 111 -12.88 4.36 -1.29
N TRP A 112 -11.57 4.22 -1.49
CA TRP A 112 -10.65 3.69 -0.49
C TRP A 112 -9.93 4.83 0.20
N GLN A 113 -10.32 5.09 1.44
CA GLN A 113 -9.65 6.02 2.34
C GLN A 113 -8.79 5.19 3.31
N ASP A 114 -7.50 5.03 2.97
CA ASP A 114 -6.52 4.34 3.79
C ASP A 114 -6.16 5.21 5.01
N LEU A 115 -6.83 4.96 6.14
CA LEU A 115 -6.65 5.72 7.39
C LEU A 115 -5.39 5.26 8.12
N GLY A 116 -5.07 3.97 8.03
CA GLY A 116 -3.88 3.35 8.61
C GLY A 116 -2.58 3.78 7.93
N GLN A 117 -2.67 4.18 6.67
CA GLN A 117 -1.55 4.51 5.79
C GLN A 117 -0.57 3.34 5.68
N ASP A 118 -1.10 2.14 5.48
CA ASP A 118 -0.34 0.89 5.36
C ASP A 118 -0.49 0.20 4.00
N GLY A 119 -1.37 0.70 3.12
CA GLY A 119 -1.57 0.16 1.77
C GLY A 119 -2.43 -1.09 1.72
N GLU A 120 -3.10 -1.45 2.82
CA GLU A 120 -4.02 -2.58 2.91
C GLU A 120 -5.45 -2.06 3.13
N THR A 121 -6.45 -2.80 2.67
CA THR A 121 -7.85 -2.40 2.92
C THR A 121 -8.31 -2.87 4.29
N ASP A 122 -8.51 -1.93 5.22
CA ASP A 122 -9.03 -2.23 6.56
C ASP A 122 -10.54 -2.00 6.73
N ILE A 123 -11.09 -2.52 7.83
CA ILE A 123 -12.51 -2.37 8.16
C ILE A 123 -12.86 -0.87 8.28
N GLY A 124 -13.75 -0.42 7.39
CA GLY A 124 -14.29 0.94 7.39
C GLY A 124 -13.55 1.90 6.45
N GLU A 125 -12.50 1.46 5.78
CA GLU A 125 -11.73 2.27 4.82
C GLU A 125 -12.32 2.26 3.41
N LEU A 126 -12.98 1.16 3.03
CA LEU A 126 -13.61 1.01 1.72
C LEU A 126 -15.11 1.25 1.80
N LYS A 127 -15.60 2.27 1.07
CA LYS A 127 -17.02 2.66 1.07
C LYS A 127 -17.52 2.95 -0.34
N THR A 128 -18.79 2.62 -0.61
CA THR A 128 -19.44 2.97 -1.88
C THR A 128 -19.54 4.49 -2.06
N LEU A 129 -19.61 4.96 -3.31
CA LEU A 129 -19.87 6.37 -3.63
C LEU A 129 -21.14 6.90 -2.94
N SER A 130 -22.20 6.09 -2.92
CA SER A 130 -23.46 6.44 -2.25
C SER A 130 -23.34 6.61 -0.73
N ALA A 131 -22.45 5.84 -0.07
CA ALA A 131 -22.19 5.99 1.36
C ALA A 131 -21.43 7.28 1.67
N TRP A 132 -20.68 7.82 0.70
CA TRP A 132 -20.10 9.16 0.73
C TRP A 132 -21.08 10.25 0.27
N GLY A 133 -22.31 9.89 -0.11
CA GLY A 133 -23.28 10.82 -0.69
C GLY A 133 -22.87 11.34 -2.08
N ILE A 134 -21.86 10.75 -2.72
CA ILE A 134 -21.41 11.11 -4.06
C ILE A 134 -22.42 10.57 -5.07
N THR A 135 -22.85 11.45 -5.96
CA THR A 135 -23.89 11.18 -6.97
C THR A 135 -23.38 11.25 -8.40
N GLN A 136 -22.25 11.92 -8.58
CA GLN A 136 -21.71 12.25 -9.88
C GLN A 136 -20.21 12.51 -9.80
N ILE A 137 -19.44 12.04 -10.78
CA ILE A 137 -18.04 12.44 -11.02
C ILE A 137 -17.96 13.02 -12.43
N ASN A 138 -17.43 14.24 -12.56
CA ASN A 138 -17.18 14.84 -13.87
C ASN A 138 -15.91 14.24 -14.48
N LEU A 139 -16.00 13.88 -15.75
CA LEU A 139 -14.89 13.26 -16.47
C LEU A 139 -14.02 14.28 -17.21
N THR A 140 -14.44 15.54 -17.31
CA THR A 140 -13.64 16.63 -17.88
C THR A 140 -13.00 17.49 -16.80
N TYR A 141 -11.80 18.01 -17.05
CA TYR A 141 -11.18 18.98 -16.16
C TYR A 141 -12.01 20.27 -16.01
N ASP A 142 -11.96 20.85 -14.82
CA ASP A 142 -12.76 22.02 -14.43
C ASP A 142 -12.33 23.26 -15.23
N ASP A 143 -11.05 23.38 -15.52
CA ASP A 143 -10.42 24.46 -16.28
C ASP A 143 -10.67 24.39 -17.81
N LYS A 144 -11.27 23.30 -18.28
CA LYS A 144 -11.58 23.00 -19.69
C LYS A 144 -10.37 22.72 -20.58
N SER A 145 -9.20 22.43 -20.01
CA SER A 145 -8.09 21.84 -20.75
C SER A 145 -8.45 20.42 -21.22
N THR A 146 -7.69 19.90 -22.17
CA THR A 146 -7.84 18.51 -22.64
C THR A 146 -6.87 17.61 -21.88
N TYR A 147 -7.13 16.30 -21.78
CA TYR A 147 -6.19 15.35 -21.12
C TYR A 147 -4.76 15.33 -21.69
N SER A 148 -4.59 15.84 -22.92
CA SER A 148 -3.29 15.97 -23.59
C SER A 148 -2.57 17.28 -23.28
N ASP A 149 -3.25 18.23 -22.64
CA ASP A 149 -2.60 19.43 -22.11
C ASP A 149 -1.69 19.00 -20.97
N THR A 150 -0.51 19.60 -20.92
CA THR A 150 0.48 19.34 -19.88
C THR A 150 1.16 20.64 -19.43
N THR A 151 0.56 21.79 -19.79
CA THR A 151 1.19 23.10 -19.59
C THR A 151 0.99 23.64 -18.18
N ASP A 152 -0.01 23.14 -17.47
CA ASP A 152 -0.42 23.46 -16.11
C ASP A 152 -0.13 22.35 -15.10
N ASP A 153 0.37 21.21 -15.56
CA ASP A 153 0.73 20.09 -14.69
C ASP A 153 1.72 20.47 -13.59
N ILE A 154 1.40 20.02 -12.38
CA ILE A 154 2.22 20.27 -11.19
C ILE A 154 2.99 19.00 -10.88
N THR A 155 4.34 19.08 -10.86
CA THR A 155 5.20 17.94 -10.51
C THR A 155 6.00 18.21 -9.24
N VAL A 156 5.86 17.34 -8.24
CA VAL A 156 6.54 17.45 -6.93
C VAL A 156 7.00 16.06 -6.49
N PHE A 157 8.30 15.90 -6.19
CA PHE A 157 8.91 14.62 -5.77
C PHE A 157 8.55 13.40 -6.66
N GLY A 158 8.44 13.63 -7.97
CA GLY A 158 8.09 12.59 -8.95
C GLY A 158 6.59 12.27 -9.05
N ASN A 159 5.76 12.87 -8.18
CA ASN A 159 4.31 12.88 -8.33
C ASN A 159 3.91 13.98 -9.31
N ARG A 160 2.82 13.76 -10.04
CA ARG A 160 2.27 14.74 -10.99
C ARG A 160 0.75 14.81 -10.85
N LEU A 161 0.22 16.02 -10.82
CA LEU A 161 -1.19 16.32 -11.04
C LEU A 161 -1.34 16.71 -12.51
N HIS A 162 -2.14 15.95 -13.27
CA HIS A 162 -2.44 16.21 -14.70
C HIS A 162 -3.63 17.14 -14.90
N GLY A 163 -4.44 17.32 -13.86
CA GLY A 163 -5.62 18.16 -13.92
C GLY A 163 -6.59 17.85 -12.80
N LEU A 164 -7.49 18.79 -12.55
CA LEU A 164 -8.52 18.68 -11.54
C LEU A 164 -9.90 18.67 -12.21
N ALA A 165 -10.73 17.73 -11.80
CA ALA A 165 -12.14 17.68 -12.08
C ALA A 165 -12.94 17.78 -10.77
N SER A 166 -14.25 17.63 -10.88
CA SER A 166 -15.18 17.84 -9.78
C SER A 166 -16.16 16.69 -9.61
N PHE A 167 -16.74 16.58 -8.42
CA PHE A 167 -17.80 15.62 -8.13
C PHE A 167 -18.95 16.29 -7.38
N SER A 168 -20.16 15.74 -7.49
CA SER A 168 -21.36 16.26 -6.83
C SER A 168 -21.85 15.33 -5.74
N ARG A 169 -22.33 15.92 -4.65
CA ARG A 169 -22.91 15.22 -3.49
C ARG A 169 -24.37 15.59 -3.29
N ASP A 170 -25.15 14.67 -2.71
CA ASP A 170 -26.57 14.88 -2.38
C ASP A 170 -26.83 15.61 -1.04
N GLY A 171 -25.76 15.90 -0.28
CA GLY A 171 -25.84 16.53 1.04
C GLY A 171 -26.28 15.59 2.18
N SER A 172 -26.48 14.29 1.92
CA SER A 172 -26.86 13.31 2.96
C SER A 172 -25.68 12.93 3.87
N ALA A 173 -24.46 13.09 3.38
CA ALA A 173 -23.21 12.85 4.09
C ALA A 173 -22.35 14.13 4.08
N LEU A 174 -21.99 14.63 5.26
CA LEU A 174 -21.13 15.80 5.50
C LEU A 174 -21.60 17.07 4.74
N THR A 175 -22.65 17.72 5.25
CA THR A 175 -23.39 18.85 4.65
C THR A 175 -22.60 20.14 4.39
N GLU A 176 -21.32 20.19 4.75
CA GLU A 176 -20.47 21.39 4.60
C GLU A 176 -19.37 21.23 3.52
N LEU A 177 -19.35 20.09 2.82
CA LEU A 177 -18.37 19.85 1.75
C LEU A 177 -18.91 20.26 0.40
N GLY A 178 -18.22 21.20 -0.25
CA GLY A 178 -18.56 21.72 -1.57
C GLY A 178 -19.53 22.91 -1.58
N ASN A 179 -19.70 23.47 -2.78
CA ASN A 179 -20.54 24.62 -3.05
C ASN A 179 -21.99 24.19 -3.34
N LEU A 180 -22.96 24.71 -2.58
CA LEU A 180 -24.40 24.44 -2.80
C LEU A 180 -24.86 24.91 -4.19
N GLN A 181 -25.45 23.99 -4.93
CA GLN A 181 -26.00 24.19 -6.27
C GLN A 181 -27.51 24.48 -6.23
N THR A 182 -28.05 24.96 -7.36
CA THR A 182 -29.47 25.35 -7.45
C THR A 182 -30.46 24.18 -7.33
N ASP A 183 -30.01 22.96 -7.62
CA ASP A 183 -30.79 21.73 -7.49
C ASP A 183 -30.70 21.10 -6.09
N GLY A 184 -29.95 21.73 -5.17
CA GLY A 184 -29.73 21.26 -3.81
C GLY A 184 -28.55 20.32 -3.63
N SER A 185 -27.84 19.96 -4.72
CA SER A 185 -26.58 19.22 -4.63
C SER A 185 -25.42 20.11 -4.17
N TYR A 186 -24.31 19.50 -3.77
CA TYR A 186 -23.08 20.20 -3.40
C TYR A 186 -21.97 19.82 -4.37
N LEU A 187 -21.36 20.79 -5.03
CA LEU A 187 -20.25 20.57 -5.98
C LEU A 187 -18.91 20.77 -5.26
N VAL A 188 -18.07 19.74 -5.26
CA VAL A 188 -16.67 19.84 -4.82
C VAL A 188 -15.83 20.15 -6.06
N GLU A 189 -15.64 21.44 -6.33
CA GLU A 189 -14.81 21.92 -7.44
C GLU A 189 -13.34 21.65 -7.15
N GLY A 190 -12.62 21.09 -8.12
CA GLY A 190 -11.25 20.63 -7.92
C GLY A 190 -11.10 19.41 -7.02
N GLY A 191 -12.19 18.72 -6.68
CA GLY A 191 -12.18 17.60 -5.74
C GLY A 191 -11.78 16.25 -6.34
N VAL A 192 -11.41 16.19 -7.62
CA VAL A 192 -10.99 14.96 -8.30
C VAL A 192 -9.65 15.20 -8.97
N GLY A 193 -8.58 14.64 -8.42
CA GLY A 193 -7.23 14.73 -8.96
C GLY A 193 -6.92 13.57 -9.89
N ASP A 194 -6.59 13.87 -11.15
CA ASP A 194 -5.97 12.90 -12.07
C ASP A 194 -4.46 12.89 -11.83
N MET A 195 -3.97 11.83 -11.20
CA MET A 195 -2.63 11.82 -10.62
C MET A 195 -1.69 10.87 -11.34
N THR A 196 -0.40 11.10 -11.13
CA THR A 196 0.65 10.09 -11.24
C THR A 196 1.40 10.08 -9.94
N LEU A 197 1.48 8.92 -9.28
CA LEU A 197 2.20 8.78 -8.04
C LEU A 197 3.59 8.19 -8.28
N SER A 198 4.59 8.73 -7.60
CA SER A 198 5.94 8.20 -7.60
C SER A 198 5.99 6.90 -6.81
N TYR A 199 6.83 5.98 -7.26
CA TYR A 199 7.08 4.72 -6.59
C TYR A 199 8.52 4.29 -6.86
N ASN A 200 9.03 3.40 -6.01
CA ASN A 200 10.33 2.78 -6.23
C ASN A 200 10.26 1.83 -7.42
N THR A 201 11.35 1.71 -8.18
CA THR A 201 11.38 0.81 -9.35
C THR A 201 11.68 -0.65 -9.00
N LEU A 202 11.92 -0.94 -7.72
CA LEU A 202 12.16 -2.28 -7.22
C LEU A 202 11.26 -2.46 -6.02
N GLY A 203 10.39 -3.45 -6.10
CA GLY A 203 9.54 -3.91 -5.04
C GLY A 203 10.11 -5.10 -4.29
N TRP A 204 9.24 -5.65 -3.46
CA TRP A 204 9.47 -6.89 -2.74
C TRP A 204 8.15 -7.62 -2.53
N ARG A 205 8.21 -8.94 -2.41
CA ARG A 205 7.07 -9.76 -2.01
C ARG A 205 7.41 -10.67 -0.86
N ARG A 206 6.36 -11.05 -0.13
CA ARG A 206 6.45 -12.04 0.95
C ARG A 206 5.76 -13.33 0.54
N THR A 207 6.51 -14.42 0.60
CA THR A 207 6.00 -15.76 0.27
C THR A 207 5.98 -16.62 1.53
N PRO A 208 4.83 -17.20 1.94
CA PRO A 208 4.78 -18.15 3.05
C PRO A 208 5.66 -19.38 2.80
N THR A 209 6.27 -19.91 3.86
CA THR A 209 7.04 -21.17 3.85
C THR A 209 6.52 -22.11 4.94
N ASP A 210 6.98 -23.37 4.95
CA ASP A 210 6.55 -24.38 5.92
C ASP A 210 6.78 -23.96 7.39
N ILE A 211 7.78 -23.11 7.64
CA ILE A 211 8.19 -22.70 8.99
C ILE A 211 8.14 -21.18 9.20
N GLY A 212 7.63 -20.41 8.24
CA GLY A 212 7.65 -18.95 8.29
C GLY A 212 7.38 -18.31 6.94
N TYR A 213 8.31 -17.52 6.43
CA TYR A 213 8.18 -16.82 5.14
C TYR A 213 9.54 -16.46 4.53
N SER A 214 9.56 -16.21 3.22
CA SER A 214 10.63 -15.50 2.54
C SER A 214 10.22 -14.07 2.19
N ILE A 215 11.20 -13.18 2.11
CA ILE A 215 11.09 -11.88 1.46
C ILE A 215 11.96 -11.94 0.22
N GLU A 216 11.35 -11.77 -0.94
CA GLU A 216 12.02 -11.73 -2.23
C GLU A 216 12.04 -10.28 -2.69
N PHE A 217 13.21 -9.77 -3.04
CA PHE A 217 13.37 -8.43 -3.61
C PHE A 217 13.54 -8.56 -5.11
N GLU A 218 12.99 -7.65 -5.89
CA GLU A 218 13.18 -7.63 -7.35
C GLU A 218 14.65 -7.54 -7.79
N SER A 219 15.53 -7.06 -6.90
CA SER A 219 16.99 -7.12 -7.10
C SER A 219 17.56 -8.54 -7.26
N GLY A 220 16.75 -9.57 -6.99
CA GLY A 220 17.12 -10.98 -6.97
C GLY A 220 17.63 -11.46 -5.60
N ALA A 221 17.72 -10.56 -4.61
CA ALA A 221 18.02 -10.95 -3.24
C ALA A 221 16.81 -11.64 -2.60
N VAL A 222 17.06 -12.68 -1.81
CA VAL A 222 16.03 -13.37 -1.03
C VAL A 222 16.51 -13.47 0.41
N GLN A 223 15.58 -13.28 1.34
CA GLN A 223 15.78 -13.48 2.77
C GLN A 223 14.76 -14.49 3.30
N HIS A 224 15.20 -15.37 4.20
CA HIS A 224 14.35 -16.41 4.77
C HIS A 224 14.17 -16.23 6.28
N TYR A 225 12.94 -16.33 6.74
CA TYR A 225 12.58 -16.15 8.14
C TYR A 225 11.76 -17.32 8.66
N ALA A 226 12.10 -17.79 9.85
CA ALA A 226 11.26 -18.72 10.59
C ALA A 226 10.35 -17.96 11.58
N VAL A 227 9.13 -18.46 11.75
CA VAL A 227 8.20 -18.04 12.80
C VAL A 227 7.76 -19.30 13.52
N LEU A 228 8.34 -19.52 14.70
CA LEU A 228 8.03 -20.68 15.51
C LEU A 228 6.62 -20.53 16.08
N GLY A 229 5.79 -21.53 15.83
CA GLY A 229 4.45 -21.66 16.40
C GLY A 229 4.38 -22.75 17.47
N GLY A 230 3.16 -23.14 17.83
CA GLY A 230 2.91 -24.25 18.75
C GLY A 230 3.10 -23.88 20.23
N SER A 231 3.05 -24.91 21.08
CA SER A 231 3.11 -24.80 22.55
C SER A 231 4.30 -25.59 23.14
N ASP A 232 5.27 -25.94 22.30
CA ASP A 232 6.47 -26.66 22.71
C ASP A 232 7.70 -25.78 22.46
N SER A 233 8.70 -25.93 23.33
CA SER A 233 10.04 -25.38 23.12
C SER A 233 10.64 -25.88 21.81
N ALA A 234 11.25 -24.98 21.05
CA ALA A 234 11.94 -25.32 19.80
C ALA A 234 13.45 -25.10 19.90
N THR A 235 14.20 -25.85 19.10
CA THR A 235 15.61 -25.58 18.80
C THR A 235 15.75 -25.34 17.31
N LEU A 236 16.29 -24.17 16.94
CA LEU A 236 16.44 -23.75 15.56
C LEU A 236 17.86 -23.30 15.28
N ASP A 237 18.46 -23.88 14.24
CA ASP A 237 19.76 -23.49 13.70
C ASP A 237 19.53 -22.75 12.38
N LEU A 238 19.84 -21.45 12.38
CA LEU A 238 19.62 -20.57 11.24
C LEU A 238 20.59 -20.89 10.10
N VAL A 239 21.80 -21.35 10.39
CA VAL A 239 22.78 -21.74 9.37
C VAL A 239 22.31 -23.01 8.66
N ALA A 240 21.93 -24.02 9.43
CA ALA A 240 21.42 -25.27 8.86
C ALA A 240 20.08 -25.07 8.12
N GLY A 241 19.25 -24.14 8.60
CA GLY A 241 17.96 -23.79 8.01
C GLY A 241 18.04 -22.83 6.83
N TRP A 242 19.21 -22.28 6.50
CA TRP A 242 19.37 -21.20 5.49
C TRP A 242 18.48 -19.99 5.79
N LEU A 243 18.41 -19.59 7.06
CA LEU A 243 17.55 -18.53 7.56
C LEU A 243 18.37 -17.28 7.88
N ASP A 244 17.87 -16.13 7.43
CA ASP A 244 18.38 -14.80 7.78
C ASP A 244 17.72 -14.25 9.07
N GLY A 245 16.73 -14.96 9.61
CA GLY A 245 16.13 -14.60 10.89
C GLY A 245 15.11 -15.59 11.43
N ALA A 246 14.70 -15.37 12.68
CA ALA A 246 13.71 -16.18 13.37
C ALA A 246 12.95 -15.41 14.45
N SER A 247 11.66 -15.71 14.60
CA SER A 247 10.85 -15.34 15.77
C SER A 247 10.48 -16.60 16.54
N GLY A 248 10.73 -16.63 17.85
CA GLY A 248 10.28 -17.70 18.72
C GLY A 248 8.82 -17.55 19.16
N ASN A 249 8.33 -18.57 19.86
CA ASN A 249 6.97 -18.67 20.37
C ASN A 249 6.93 -18.21 21.85
N ASN A 250 5.98 -18.71 22.65
CA ASN A 250 5.85 -18.36 24.07
C ASN A 250 6.60 -19.31 25.01
N GLU A 251 7.35 -20.27 24.47
CA GLU A 251 8.08 -21.29 25.21
C GLU A 251 9.59 -20.99 25.22
N ALA A 252 10.35 -21.68 26.06
CA ALA A 252 11.80 -21.53 26.10
C ALA A 252 12.45 -22.10 24.82
N ASN A 253 12.84 -21.24 23.89
CA ASN A 253 13.45 -21.60 22.63
C ASN A 253 14.97 -21.54 22.68
N THR A 254 15.62 -22.30 21.82
CA THR A 254 17.06 -22.19 21.57
C THR A 254 17.28 -21.85 20.11
N LEU A 255 17.77 -20.64 19.84
CA LEU A 255 18.00 -20.11 18.50
C LEU A 255 19.49 -19.91 18.30
N THR A 256 20.09 -20.50 17.26
CA THR A 256 21.52 -20.32 16.97
C THR A 256 21.74 -19.78 15.57
N ALA A 257 22.49 -18.68 15.48
CA ALA A 257 23.09 -18.14 14.27
C ALA A 257 24.62 -18.28 14.28
N SER A 258 25.19 -19.03 15.22
CA SER A 258 26.64 -19.22 15.31
C SER A 258 27.22 -19.78 14.00
N GLY A 259 28.19 -19.07 13.42
CA GLY A 259 28.81 -19.42 12.14
C GLY A 259 28.02 -18.95 10.92
N HIS A 260 26.93 -18.19 11.11
CA HIS A 260 26.25 -17.53 10.02
C HIS A 260 27.14 -16.44 9.42
N THR A 261 27.00 -16.20 8.12
CA THR A 261 27.95 -15.34 7.38
C THR A 261 27.39 -13.95 7.09
N ARG A 262 26.14 -13.71 7.48
CA ARG A 262 25.40 -12.46 7.28
C ARG A 262 24.81 -12.05 8.61
N SER A 263 24.45 -10.78 8.72
CA SER A 263 23.66 -10.31 9.84
C SER A 263 22.28 -10.95 9.87
N VAL A 264 21.77 -11.22 11.07
CA VAL A 264 20.49 -11.89 11.28
C VAL A 264 19.54 -11.04 12.13
N VAL A 265 18.26 -11.39 12.05
CA VAL A 265 17.21 -10.84 12.92
C VAL A 265 16.62 -11.96 13.75
N ILE A 266 16.85 -11.94 15.06
CA ILE A 266 16.33 -12.94 16.00
C ILE A 266 15.50 -12.25 17.09
N ALA A 267 14.29 -12.76 17.28
CA ALA A 267 13.45 -12.45 18.44
C ALA A 267 13.11 -13.77 19.15
N GLY A 268 13.48 -13.92 20.43
CA GLY A 268 13.22 -15.15 21.21
C GLY A 268 11.74 -15.39 21.49
N GLY A 269 10.94 -14.32 21.61
CA GLY A 269 9.51 -14.41 21.85
C GLY A 269 9.20 -14.20 23.33
N ALA A 270 8.34 -15.02 23.91
CA ALA A 270 8.18 -15.09 25.35
C ALA A 270 8.74 -16.43 25.86
N GLY A 271 9.05 -16.50 27.15
CA GLY A 271 9.74 -17.66 27.71
C GLY A 271 11.16 -17.30 28.11
N ASN A 272 11.95 -18.30 28.48
CA ASN A 272 13.35 -18.09 28.82
C ASN A 272 14.20 -18.61 27.67
N ASP A 273 14.52 -17.73 26.73
CA ASP A 273 15.15 -18.13 25.48
C ASP A 273 16.67 -18.18 25.60
N VAL A 274 17.30 -18.97 24.74
CA VAL A 274 18.76 -19.00 24.57
C VAL A 274 19.09 -18.67 23.13
N VAL A 275 19.80 -17.55 22.92
CA VAL A 275 20.23 -17.11 21.59
C VAL A 275 21.74 -17.19 21.48
N PHE A 276 22.24 -17.95 20.51
CA PHE A 276 23.66 -18.02 20.17
C PHE A 276 23.93 -17.20 18.91
N PHE A 277 24.94 -16.34 18.98
CA PHE A 277 25.29 -15.42 17.88
C PHE A 277 26.78 -15.08 17.89
N ASP A 278 27.28 -14.54 16.79
CA ASP A 278 28.66 -14.09 16.63
C ASP A 278 28.75 -12.67 16.05
N HIS A 279 29.96 -12.26 15.64
CA HIS A 279 30.19 -10.92 15.10
C HIS A 279 29.45 -10.66 13.79
N ALA A 280 29.39 -11.64 12.89
CA ALA A 280 28.77 -11.47 11.58
C ALA A 280 27.27 -11.20 11.71
N ASP A 281 26.65 -11.82 12.72
CA ASP A 281 25.23 -11.71 13.05
C ASP A 281 24.81 -10.28 13.42
N ILE A 282 25.72 -9.49 14.01
CA ILE A 282 25.43 -8.15 14.57
C ILE A 282 26.09 -6.97 13.84
N ASN A 283 26.84 -7.21 12.76
CA ASN A 283 27.65 -6.18 12.10
C ASN A 283 26.90 -5.40 10.98
N GLY A 284 25.59 -5.60 10.85
CA GLY A 284 24.75 -4.99 9.82
C GLY A 284 23.80 -3.94 10.37
N ILE A 285 23.37 -2.99 9.53
CA ILE A 285 22.47 -1.88 9.90
C ILE A 285 21.12 -2.39 10.44
N ASN A 286 20.68 -3.57 10.00
CA ASN A 286 19.41 -4.19 10.40
C ASN A 286 19.61 -5.40 11.32
N ALA A 287 20.80 -5.59 11.88
CA ALA A 287 21.02 -6.68 12.81
C ALA A 287 20.25 -6.43 14.11
N HIS A 288 19.50 -7.43 14.56
CA HIS A 288 18.73 -7.31 15.79
C HIS A 288 18.66 -8.66 16.49
N ILE A 289 19.08 -8.68 17.75
CA ILE A 289 18.99 -9.87 18.60
C ILE A 289 18.26 -9.45 19.87
N SER A 290 17.09 -10.02 20.09
CA SER A 290 16.26 -9.79 21.26
C SER A 290 15.83 -11.13 21.84
N GLY A 291 15.94 -11.29 23.17
CA GLY A 291 15.35 -12.42 23.88
C GLY A 291 13.83 -12.30 23.96
N GLY A 292 13.31 -11.09 24.09
CA GLY A 292 11.89 -10.82 24.25
C GLY A 292 11.46 -10.84 25.71
N ALA A 293 10.39 -11.55 26.05
CA ALA A 293 9.77 -11.54 27.37
C ALA A 293 10.15 -12.76 28.20
N GLY A 294 10.96 -12.55 29.23
CA GLY A 294 11.31 -13.56 30.22
C GLY A 294 12.74 -13.39 30.70
N ILE A 295 13.37 -14.48 31.13
CA ILE A 295 14.79 -14.48 31.49
C ILE A 295 15.58 -15.16 30.38
N ASP A 296 16.15 -14.32 29.52
CA ASP A 296 16.82 -14.78 28.32
C ASP A 296 18.34 -14.85 28.51
N THR A 297 18.97 -15.74 27.75
CA THR A 297 20.41 -15.93 27.72
C THR A 297 20.94 -15.68 26.31
N ALA A 298 21.82 -14.69 26.15
CA ALA A 298 22.52 -14.45 24.90
C ALA A 298 23.96 -14.96 25.02
N ILE A 299 24.40 -15.79 24.06
CA ILE A 299 25.72 -16.44 24.05
C ILE A 299 26.48 -15.99 22.81
N TYR A 300 27.52 -15.19 23.02
CA TYR A 300 28.43 -14.78 21.96
C TYR A 300 29.48 -15.85 21.67
N THR A 301 29.60 -16.29 20.42
CA THR A 301 30.40 -17.47 20.03
C THR A 301 31.67 -17.16 19.25
N ASP A 302 32.07 -15.88 19.14
CA ASP A 302 33.32 -15.46 18.49
C ASP A 302 34.35 -14.91 19.50
N THR A 303 35.60 -14.91 19.05
CA THR A 303 36.79 -14.30 19.65
C THR A 303 36.95 -12.80 19.36
N THR A 304 36.24 -12.24 18.36
CA THR A 304 36.24 -10.79 18.13
C THR A 304 35.57 -10.04 19.29
N GLY A 305 35.90 -8.75 19.46
CA GLY A 305 35.38 -7.97 20.59
C GLY A 305 33.90 -7.61 20.41
N LEU A 306 33.10 -7.88 21.45
CA LEU A 306 31.72 -7.40 21.57
C LEU A 306 31.70 -6.11 22.41
N SER A 307 30.99 -5.09 21.95
CA SER A 307 30.83 -3.81 22.65
C SER A 307 29.37 -3.62 23.07
N PHE A 308 29.16 -3.15 24.29
CA PHE A 308 27.84 -2.80 24.82
C PHE A 308 27.89 -1.37 25.36
N ASP A 309 26.91 -0.57 24.96
CA ASP A 309 26.62 0.70 25.63
C ASP A 309 25.70 0.43 26.83
N LEU A 310 26.30 0.32 28.02
CA LEU A 310 25.58 0.13 29.27
C LEU A 310 25.19 1.52 29.81
N TYR A 311 23.90 1.85 29.74
CA TYR A 311 23.31 3.07 30.33
C TYR A 311 22.80 2.84 31.75
#